data_AF-A0A7X8WPW2-F1
#
_entry.id   AF-A0A7X8WPW2-F1
#
_cell.length_a   1.000
_cell.length_b   1.000
_cell.length_c   1.000
_cell.angle_alpha   90.00
_cell.angle_beta   90.00
_cell.angle_gamma   90.00
#
_symmetry.space_group_name_H-M   'P 1'
#
loop_
_entity.id
_entity.type
_entity.pdbx_description
1 polymer ?
#
loop_
_entity_poly.entity_id
_entity_poly.type
_entity_poly.pdbx_seq_one_letter_code
_entity_poly.pdbx_strand_id
1 'polypeptide(L)' 'MDAIELLKNLVRRPLDAVDNFWADLDPSQLNSHPGGHPNSIAWLIWHAARETDAQIAQLAGAEQSWTAEGF' A
#
# COMPACT_ATOMS: atom_id res chain seq x y z
N MET A 1 13.48 -19.91 12.62
CA MET A 1 12.61 -19.04 11.80
C MET A 1 13.49 -18.45 10.71
N ASP A 2 13.11 -18.59 9.45
CA ASP A 2 13.86 -18.01 8.33
C ASP A 2 13.63 -16.50 8.28
N ALA A 3 14.72 -15.73 8.25
CA ALA A 3 14.67 -14.27 8.21
C ALA A 3 14.02 -13.76 6.91
N ILE A 4 14.22 -14.46 5.79
CA ILE A 4 13.64 -14.08 4.50
C ILE A 4 12.12 -14.25 4.54
N GLU A 5 11.63 -15.34 5.12
CA GLU A 5 10.18 -15.56 5.27
C GLU A 5 9.53 -14.53 6.21
N LEU A 6 10.23 -14.09 7.25
CA LEU A 6 9.76 -12.98 8.09
C LEU A 6 9.63 -11.68 7.28
N LEU A 7 10.61 -11.34 6.46
CA LEU A 7 10.59 -10.13 5.63
C LEU A 7 9.46 -10.20 4.59
N LYS A 8 9.28 -11.34 3.92
CA LYS A 8 8.16 -11.55 2.99
C LYS A 8 6.81 -11.39 3.69
N ASN A 9 6.67 -11.90 4.91
CA ASN A 9 5.45 -11.71 5.69
C ASN A 9 5.21 -10.23 6.03
N LEU A 10 6.25 -9.50 6.45
CA LEU A 10 6.14 -8.08 6.80
C LEU A 10 5.66 -7.21 5.63
N VAL A 11 6.16 -7.45 4.42
CA VAL A 11 5.76 -6.70 3.21
C VAL A 11 4.28 -6.91 2.86
N ARG A 12 3.68 -8.05 3.26
CA ARG A 12 2.25 -8.33 3.00
C ARG A 12 1.30 -7.70 4.01
N ARG A 13 1.76 -7.36 5.22
CA ARG A 13 0.87 -6.88 6.30
C ARG A 13 0.01 -5.67 5.93
N PRO A 14 0.47 -4.68 5.15
CA PRO A 14 -0.40 -3.58 4.72
C PRO A 14 -1.58 -4.05 3.86
N LEU A 15 -1.36 -5.03 2.98
CA LEU A 15 -2.43 -5.62 2.16
C LEU A 15 -3.40 -6.40 3.04
N ASP A 16 -2.87 -7.26 3.92
CA ASP A 16 -3.69 -8.04 4.86
C ASP A 16 -4.52 -7.11 5.78
N ALA A 17 -4.00 -5.92 6.12
CA ALA A 17 -4.72 -4.93 6.90
C ALA A 17 -5.90 -4.33 6.12
N VAL A 18 -5.69 -3.97 4.85
CA VAL A 18 -6.71 -3.39 3.96
C VAL A 18 -7.85 -4.39 3.70
N ASP A 19 -7.53 -5.67 3.55
CA ASP A 19 -8.53 -6.73 3.32
C ASP A 19 -9.61 -6.80 4.41
N ASN A 20 -9.30 -6.36 5.64
CA ASN A 20 -10.26 -6.40 6.75
C ASN A 20 -11.38 -5.35 6.65
N PHE A 21 -11.24 -4.33 5.81
CA PHE A 21 -12.19 -3.21 5.77
C PHE A 21 -12.48 -2.68 4.37
N TRP A 22 -11.74 -3.10 3.34
CA TRP A 22 -11.87 -2.55 1.98
C TRP A 22 -13.31 -2.64 1.43
N ALA A 23 -13.98 -3.76 1.69
CA ALA A 23 -15.35 -4.00 1.20
C ALA A 23 -16.39 -3.06 1.85
N ASP A 24 -16.08 -2.47 3.00
CA ASP A 24 -17.00 -1.63 3.78
C ASP A 24 -16.81 -0.13 3.52
N LEU A 25 -15.83 0.26 2.69
CA LEU A 25 -15.53 1.66 2.40
C LEU A 25 -16.19 2.16 1.13
N ASP A 26 -16.88 3.28 1.24
CA ASP A 26 -17.33 4.08 0.11
C ASP A 26 -16.31 5.19 -0.28
N PRO A 27 -16.43 5.80 -1.48
CA PRO A 27 -15.50 6.86 -1.92
C PRO A 27 -15.43 8.09 -1.02
N SER A 28 -16.51 8.42 -0.30
CA SER A 28 -16.52 9.57 0.63
C SER A 28 -15.73 9.23 1.91
N GLN A 29 -15.86 7.99 2.41
CA GLN A 29 -15.08 7.48 3.52
C GLN A 29 -13.60 7.37 3.15
N LEU A 30 -13.28 6.88 1.94
CA LEU A 30 -11.91 6.81 1.44
C LEU A 30 -11.22 8.18 1.42
N ASN A 31 -11.94 9.24 1.06
CA ASN A 31 -11.41 10.61 1.04
C ASN A 31 -11.55 11.34 2.38
N SER A 32 -12.10 10.70 3.41
CA SER A 32 -12.25 11.31 4.73
C SER A 32 -10.91 11.41 5.48
N HIS A 33 -10.86 12.31 6.46
CA HIS A 33 -9.71 12.57 7.32
C HIS A 33 -10.08 12.32 8.79
N PRO A 34 -10.15 11.05 9.24
CA PRO A 34 -10.58 10.70 10.59
C PRO A 34 -9.73 11.40 11.66
N GLY A 35 -10.39 11.98 12.66
CA GLY A 35 -9.71 12.72 13.73
C GLY A 35 -8.93 13.97 13.27
N GLY A 36 -9.17 14.46 12.05
CA GLY A 36 -8.43 15.59 11.48
C GLY A 36 -7.02 15.22 10.99
N HIS A 37 -6.75 13.92 10.75
CA HIS A 37 -5.46 13.45 10.23
C HIS A 37 -5.14 14.12 8.87
N PRO A 38 -3.88 14.53 8.60
CA PRO A 38 -3.55 15.27 7.38
C PRO A 38 -3.72 14.45 6.09
N ASN A 39 -3.61 13.11 6.17
CA ASN A 39 -3.79 12.21 5.04
C ASN A 39 -5.12 11.47 5.13
N SER A 40 -5.79 11.30 3.99
CA SER A 40 -7.00 10.49 3.88
C SER A 40 -6.70 8.99 3.90
N ILE A 41 -7.73 8.17 4.06
CA ILE A 41 -7.61 6.71 4.00
C ILE A 41 -7.06 6.28 2.63
N ALA A 42 -7.60 6.85 1.54
CA ALA A 42 -7.14 6.59 0.18
C ALA A 42 -5.65 6.94 0.00
N TRP A 43 -5.20 8.06 0.56
CA TRP A 43 -3.80 8.46 0.48
C TRP A 43 -2.90 7.46 1.19
N LEU A 44 -3.28 6.99 2.38
CA LEU A 44 -2.49 6.02 3.14
C LEU A 44 -2.34 4.68 2.41
N ILE A 45 -3.42 4.17 1.81
CA ILE A 45 -3.40 2.93 1.02
C ILE A 45 -2.53 3.10 -0.22
N TRP A 46 -2.76 4.17 -0.99
CA TRP A 46 -1.97 4.47 -2.19
C TRP A 46 -0.49 4.63 -1.85
N HIS A 47 -0.17 5.38 -0.79
CA HIS A 47 1.21 5.68 -0.42
C HIS A 47 1.99 4.42 -0.02
N ALA A 48 1.39 3.53 0.78
CA ALA A 48 2.02 2.28 1.18
C ALA A 48 2.32 1.37 -0.03
N ALA A 49 1.37 1.28 -0.98
CA ALA A 49 1.58 0.53 -2.22
C ALA A 49 2.64 1.18 -3.11
N ARG A 50 2.59 2.51 -3.27
CA ARG A 50 3.50 3.29 -4.12
C ARG A 50 4.95 3.23 -3.63
N GLU A 51 5.15 3.26 -2.32
CA GLU A 51 6.46 3.11 -1.68
C GLU A 51 7.03 1.71 -1.95
N THR A 52 6.22 0.67 -1.76
CA THR A 52 6.63 -0.73 -2.00
C THR A 52 7.01 -0.94 -3.47
N ASP A 53 6.18 -0.47 -4.41
CA ASP A 53 6.45 -0.54 -5.84
C ASP A 53 7.79 0.14 -6.19
N ALA A 54 8.00 1.37 -5.73
CA ALA A 54 9.23 2.12 -5.99
C ALA A 54 10.49 1.39 -5.49
N GLN A 55 10.47 0.90 -4.25
CA GLN A 55 11.64 0.28 -3.62
C GLN A 55 11.94 -1.10 -4.19
N ILE A 56 10.91 -1.94 -4.38
CA ILE A 56 11.09 -3.31 -4.87
C ILE A 56 11.44 -3.31 -6.35
N ALA A 57 10.81 -2.48 -7.18
CA ALA A 57 11.16 -2.37 -8.59
C ALA A 57 12.62 -1.95 -8.78
N GLN A 58 13.10 -0.97 -7.99
CA GLN A 58 14.49 -0.55 -8.01
C GLN A 58 15.44 -1.70 -7.64
N LEU A 59 15.16 -2.43 -6.56
CA LEU A 59 15.99 -3.57 -6.14
C LEU A 59 15.98 -4.73 -7.14
N ALA A 60 14.87 -4.93 -7.84
CA ALA A 60 14.70 -5.96 -8.86
C ALA A 60 15.25 -5.57 -10.24
N GLY A 61 15.66 -4.31 -10.43
CA GLY A 61 16.03 -3.79 -11.75
C GLY A 61 14.85 -3.77 -12.74
N ALA A 62 13.63 -3.66 -12.21
CA ALA A 62 12.38 -3.62 -12.97
C ALA A 62 11.84 -2.19 -13.08
N GLU A 63 10.96 -1.96 -14.05
CA GLU A 63 10.14 -0.76 -14.08
C GLU A 63 9.11 -0.78 -12.93
N GLN A 64 8.78 0.39 -12.40
CA GLN A 64 7.73 0.53 -11.40
C GLN A 64 6.37 0.23 -12.03
N SER A 65 5.55 -0.57 -11.37
CA SER A 65 4.21 -0.94 -11.84
C SER A 65 3.37 0.31 -12.13
N TRP A 66 3.50 1.34 -11.30
CA TRP A 66 2.82 2.63 -11.48
C TRP A 66 3.09 3.24 -12.86
N THR A 67 4.35 3.28 -13.31
CA THR A 67 4.70 3.88 -14.61
C THR A 67 4.40 2.93 -15.76
N ALA A 68 4.62 1.63 -15.57
CA ALA A 68 4.31 0.61 -16.58
C ALA A 68 2.80 0.56 -16.91
N GLU A 69 1.94 0.86 -15.94
CA GLU A 69 0.48 0.95 -16.12
C GLU A 69 -0.01 2.34 -16.58
N GLY A 70 0.90 3.31 -16.75
CA GLY A 70 0.60 4.61 -17.35
C GLY A 70 0.00 5.65 -16.41
N PHE A 71 0.22 5.52 -15.10
CA PHE A 71 -0.19 6.50 -14.10
C PHE A 71 0.90 7.53 -13.74
#